data_AF-A0A2E4DX09-F1
#
_entry.id   AF-A0A2E4DX09-F1
#
_cell.length_a   1.000
_cell.length_b   1.000
_cell.length_c   1.000
_cell.angle_alpha   90.00
_cell.angle_beta   90.00
_cell.angle_gamma   90.00
#
_symmetry.space_group_name_H-M   'P 1'
#
loop_
_entity.id
_entity.type
_entity.pdbx_description
1 polymer ?
#
loop_
_entity_poly.entity_id
_entity_poly.type
_entity_poly.pdbx_seq_one_letter_code
_entity_poly.pdbx_strand_id
1 'polypeptide(L)'
;MRVGFVQNNPVFGNVQKNLARVEKLLEGQSADLFVLPELFATGYQFKNKKEVQGLAEQVPEGTTTNALTSVAKKNNTFIIAGLAEIDKNHVYNSAVITGPNGYIGKYRKIHLFDTEKACFDPGNLPLKVFDIAGAKVGVMICF
;
A
#
# COMPACT_ATOMS: atom_id res chain seq x y z
N MET A 1 -10.85 11.35 15.39
CA MET A 1 -10.10 10.37 14.60
C MET A 1 -8.86 9.91 15.38
N ARG A 2 -8.77 8.64 15.73
CA ARG A 2 -7.57 7.98 16.24
C ARG A 2 -6.79 7.40 15.07
N VAL A 3 -5.52 7.76 14.95
CA VAL A 3 -4.64 7.31 13.85
C VAL A 3 -3.50 6.48 14.43
N GLY A 4 -3.18 5.38 13.76
CA GLY A 4 -2.04 4.53 14.08
C GLY A 4 -1.13 4.36 12.87
N PHE A 5 0.13 4.05 13.13
CA PHE A 5 1.07 3.63 12.09
C PHE A 5 1.61 2.24 12.43
N VAL A 6 1.92 1.47 11.40
CA VAL A 6 2.55 0.16 11.52
C VAL A 6 4.01 0.31 11.12
N GLN A 7 4.91 -0.08 12.01
CA GLN A 7 6.34 -0.21 11.70
C GLN A 7 6.71 -1.68 11.70
N ASN A 8 7.29 -2.16 10.60
CA ASN A 8 7.80 -3.51 10.49
C ASN A 8 9.04 -3.57 9.58
N ASN A 9 9.60 -4.78 9.43
CA ASN A 9 10.70 -5.07 8.52
C ASN A 9 10.23 -6.11 7.48
N PRO A 10 9.75 -5.68 6.29
CA PRO A 10 9.31 -6.58 5.23
C PRO A 10 10.41 -7.55 4.80
N VAL A 11 10.06 -8.82 4.67
CA VAL A 11 10.94 -9.82 4.04
C VAL A 11 10.78 -9.68 2.53
N PHE A 12 11.85 -9.29 1.84
CA PHE A 12 11.81 -9.05 0.40
C PHE A 12 11.24 -10.26 -0.37
N GLY A 13 10.31 -10.00 -1.28
CA GLY A 13 9.67 -11.00 -2.15
C GLY A 13 8.68 -11.95 -1.47
N ASN A 14 8.50 -11.89 -0.14
CA ASN A 14 7.60 -12.78 0.58
C ASN A 14 6.29 -12.09 1.02
N VAL A 15 5.44 -11.83 0.03
CA VAL A 15 4.16 -11.12 0.20
C VAL A 15 3.29 -11.75 1.29
N GLN A 16 3.12 -13.07 1.27
CA GLN A 16 2.28 -13.76 2.26
C GLN A 16 2.81 -13.59 3.69
N LYS A 17 4.12 -13.72 3.91
CA LYS A 17 4.72 -13.53 5.23
C LYS A 17 4.59 -12.08 5.72
N ASN A 18 4.71 -11.12 4.81
CA ASN A 18 4.59 -9.70 5.14
C ASN A 18 3.14 -9.32 5.50
N LEU A 19 2.17 -9.83 4.75
CA LEU A 19 0.75 -9.69 5.06
C LEU A 19 0.40 -10.31 6.41
N ALA A 20 0.77 -11.57 6.66
CA ALA A 20 0.51 -12.24 7.93
C ALA A 20 1.15 -11.51 9.13
N ARG A 21 2.34 -10.91 8.93
CA ARG A 21 2.98 -10.07 9.95
C ARG A 21 2.18 -8.81 10.24
N VAL A 22 1.69 -8.12 9.22
CA VAL A 22 0.84 -6.93 9.38
C VAL A 22 -0.47 -7.27 10.05
N GLU A 23 -1.15 -8.34 9.62
CA GLU A 23 -2.39 -8.81 10.25
C GLU A 23 -2.19 -9.03 11.75
N LYS A 24 -1.13 -9.74 12.13
CA LYS A 24 -0.77 -9.97 13.54
C LYS A 24 -0.46 -8.67 14.30
N LEU A 25 0.18 -7.68 13.67
CA LEU A 25 0.47 -6.38 14.30
C LEU A 25 -0.80 -5.56 14.52
N LEU A 26 -1.84 -5.77 13.70
CA LEU A 26 -3.13 -5.09 13.82
C LEU A 26 -4.11 -5.85 14.75
N GLU A 27 -3.83 -7.09 15.12
CA GLU A 27 -4.66 -7.86 16.05
C GLU A 27 -4.77 -7.15 17.42
N GLY A 28 -6.02 -6.97 17.88
CA GLY A 28 -6.31 -6.31 19.16
C GLY A 28 -6.06 -4.80 19.17
N GLN A 29 -5.56 -4.21 18.09
CA GLN A 29 -5.36 -2.78 17.96
C GLN A 29 -6.64 -2.09 17.49
N SER A 30 -6.84 -0.83 17.90
CA SER A 30 -8.00 -0.03 17.52
C SER A 30 -7.59 1.38 17.13
N ALA A 31 -7.84 1.72 15.87
CA ALA A 31 -7.70 3.07 15.30
C ALA A 31 -8.73 3.25 14.19
N ASP A 32 -9.11 4.49 13.90
CA ASP A 32 -9.97 4.82 12.75
C ASP A 32 -9.17 4.67 11.45
N LEU A 33 -7.87 4.96 11.47
CA LEU A 33 -6.97 4.84 10.33
C LEU A 33 -5.63 4.22 10.76
N PHE A 34 -5.19 3.18 10.05
CA PHE A 34 -3.83 2.66 10.09
C PHE A 34 -3.05 3.01 8.82
N VAL A 35 -1.81 3.47 8.98
CA VAL A 35 -0.88 3.71 7.87
C VAL A 35 0.27 2.73 7.93
N LEU A 36 0.49 1.98 6.85
CA LEU A 36 1.55 1.00 6.69
C LEU A 36 2.70 1.57 5.86
N PRO A 37 3.90 0.97 5.94
CA PRO A 37 5.06 1.46 5.19
C PRO A 37 4.90 1.41 3.67
N GLU A 38 5.79 2.13 3.00
CA GLU A 38 6.06 1.98 1.56
C GLU A 38 6.44 0.54 1.23
N LEU A 39 5.88 0.00 0.14
CA LEU A 39 6.19 -1.34 -0.39
C LEU A 39 6.19 -2.44 0.69
N PHE A 40 5.30 -2.35 1.69
CA PHE A 40 5.32 -3.25 2.85
C PHE A 40 5.12 -4.72 2.45
N ALA A 41 4.40 -4.96 1.36
CA ALA A 41 4.07 -6.29 0.86
C ALA A 41 5.29 -6.96 0.19
N THR A 42 6.08 -6.20 -0.57
CA THR A 42 7.14 -6.76 -1.41
C THR A 42 8.54 -6.55 -0.85
N GLY A 43 8.73 -5.57 0.04
CA GLY A 43 10.04 -5.00 0.33
C GLY A 43 10.47 -4.00 -0.75
N TYR A 44 11.59 -3.31 -0.47
CA TYR A 44 11.99 -2.11 -1.21
C TYR A 44 13.11 -2.33 -2.25
N GLN A 45 14.12 -3.14 -1.92
CA GLN A 45 15.40 -3.18 -2.64
C GLN A 45 15.36 -3.98 -3.95
N PHE A 46 14.55 -3.53 -4.91
CA PHE A 46 14.49 -4.11 -6.25
C PHE A 46 15.75 -3.80 -7.06
N LYS A 47 16.12 -4.73 -7.92
CA LYS A 47 17.26 -4.62 -8.85
C LYS A 47 16.89 -3.95 -10.16
N ASN A 48 15.67 -4.20 -10.65
CA ASN A 48 15.18 -3.68 -11.93
C ASN A 48 13.66 -3.88 -12.08
N LYS A 49 13.10 -3.26 -13.14
CA LYS A 49 11.68 -3.34 -13.49
C LYS A 49 11.13 -4.77 -13.64
N LYS A 50 11.94 -5.73 -14.12
CA LYS A 50 11.50 -7.13 -14.27
C LYS A 50 11.29 -7.81 -12.91
N GLU A 51 12.12 -7.51 -11.93
CA GLU A 51 11.94 -8.02 -10.56
C GLU A 51 10.69 -7.44 -9.90
N VAL A 52 10.42 -6.14 -10.14
CA VAL A 52 9.16 -5.52 -9.72
C VAL A 52 7.97 -6.21 -10.36
N GLN A 53 7.96 -6.41 -11.69
CA GLN A 53 6.88 -7.08 -12.42
C GLN A 53 6.58 -8.49 -11.88
N GLY A 54 7.59 -9.21 -11.37
CA GLY A 54 7.41 -10.54 -10.77
C GLY A 54 6.72 -10.54 -9.41
N LEU A 55 6.64 -9.39 -8.73
CA LEU A 55 6.05 -9.22 -7.40
C LEU A 55 4.89 -8.22 -7.35
N ALA A 56 4.70 -7.44 -8.40
CA ALA A 56 3.66 -6.43 -8.50
C ALA A 56 2.29 -7.05 -8.75
N GLU A 57 1.26 -6.42 -8.22
CA GLU A 57 -0.13 -6.87 -8.34
C GLU A 57 -1.03 -5.81 -8.99
N GLN A 58 -2.10 -6.25 -9.63
CA GLN A 58 -3.14 -5.35 -10.11
C GLN A 58 -3.90 -4.76 -8.91
N VAL A 59 -4.33 -3.51 -9.03
CA VAL A 59 -5.13 -2.85 -8.00
C VAL A 59 -6.47 -2.42 -8.61
N PRO A 60 -7.61 -2.84 -8.04
CA PRO A 60 -7.76 -3.43 -6.69
C PRO A 60 -7.75 -4.97 -6.58
N GLU A 61 -7.66 -5.73 -7.68
CA GLU A 61 -7.91 -7.17 -7.68
C GLU A 61 -6.81 -8.04 -7.04
N GLY A 62 -5.66 -7.44 -6.72
CA GLY A 62 -4.49 -8.08 -6.16
C GLY A 62 -4.65 -8.63 -4.74
N THR A 63 -3.77 -9.56 -4.38
CA THR A 63 -3.79 -10.26 -3.09
C THR A 63 -3.65 -9.29 -1.90
N THR A 64 -2.74 -8.32 -1.99
CA THR A 64 -2.49 -7.34 -0.92
C THR A 64 -3.73 -6.47 -0.71
N THR A 65 -4.30 -5.92 -1.78
CA THR A 65 -5.49 -5.06 -1.68
C THR A 65 -6.71 -5.82 -1.12
N ASN A 66 -6.92 -7.07 -1.54
CA ASN A 66 -7.99 -7.92 -1.04
C ASN A 66 -7.82 -8.29 0.45
N ALA A 67 -6.60 -8.63 0.88
CA ALA A 67 -6.29 -8.92 2.27
C ALA A 67 -6.53 -7.69 3.15
N LEU A 68 -5.99 -6.52 2.77
CA LEU A 68 -6.18 -5.27 3.50
C LEU A 68 -7.65 -4.84 3.54
N THR A 69 -8.42 -5.09 2.48
CA THR A 69 -9.86 -4.84 2.48
C THR A 69 -10.58 -5.73 3.51
N SER A 70 -10.15 -6.99 3.62
CA SER A 70 -10.73 -7.94 4.57
C SER A 70 -10.41 -7.55 6.02
N VAL A 71 -9.18 -7.12 6.29
CA VAL A 71 -8.76 -6.59 7.60
C VAL A 71 -9.52 -5.31 7.96
N ALA A 72 -9.62 -4.37 7.00
CA ALA A 72 -10.35 -3.11 7.18
C ALA A 72 -11.83 -3.33 7.53
N LYS A 73 -12.49 -4.26 6.82
CA LYS A 73 -13.86 -4.72 7.08
C LYS A 73 -14.01 -5.33 8.48
N LYS A 74 -13.17 -6.32 8.80
CA LYS A 74 -13.22 -7.05 10.08
C LYS A 74 -13.05 -6.12 11.28
N ASN A 75 -12.16 -5.15 11.18
CA ASN A 75 -11.79 -4.28 12.29
C ASN A 75 -12.52 -2.92 12.27
N ASN A 76 -13.43 -2.71 11.32
CA ASN A 76 -14.12 -1.43 11.09
C ASN A 76 -13.15 -0.23 11.10
N THR A 77 -12.09 -0.32 10.30
CA THR A 77 -11.00 0.67 10.21
C THR A 77 -10.68 1.01 8.77
N PHE A 78 -9.95 2.09 8.55
CA PHE A 78 -9.34 2.44 7.27
C PHE A 78 -7.86 2.07 7.26
N ILE A 79 -7.34 1.67 6.11
CA ILE A 79 -5.92 1.31 5.95
C ILE A 79 -5.35 1.98 4.72
N ILE A 80 -4.21 2.65 4.89
CA ILE A 80 -3.38 3.17 3.80
C ILE A 80 -2.09 2.35 3.78
N ALA A 81 -1.74 1.75 2.65
CA ALA A 81 -0.60 0.84 2.58
C ALA A 81 0.13 0.84 1.24
N GLY A 82 1.47 0.85 1.28
CA GLY A 82 2.32 0.85 0.09
C GLY A 82 2.50 -0.54 -0.55
N LEU A 83 2.39 -0.63 -1.88
CA LEU A 83 2.60 -1.88 -2.63
C LEU A 83 3.11 -1.60 -4.05
N ALA A 84 3.75 -2.62 -4.65
CA ALA A 84 4.15 -2.58 -6.05
C ALA A 84 2.93 -2.89 -6.93
N GLU A 85 2.47 -1.90 -7.69
CA GLU A 85 1.31 -2.02 -8.57
C GLU A 85 1.75 -2.35 -9.99
N ILE A 86 1.01 -3.21 -10.71
CA ILE A 86 1.12 -3.38 -12.16
C ILE A 86 -0.17 -2.96 -12.87
N ASP A 87 -0.01 -2.19 -13.94
CA ASP A 87 -1.11 -1.76 -14.82
C ASP A 87 -0.62 -1.82 -16.28
N LYS A 88 -1.14 -2.81 -17.00
CA LYS A 88 -0.64 -3.22 -18.32
C LYS A 88 0.86 -3.52 -18.26
N ASN A 89 1.69 -2.70 -18.92
CA ASN A 89 3.14 -2.87 -19.00
C ASN A 89 3.91 -1.94 -18.03
N HIS A 90 3.19 -1.15 -17.23
CA HIS A 90 3.77 -0.21 -16.28
C HIS A 90 3.70 -0.77 -14.87
N VAL A 91 4.71 -0.44 -14.06
CA VAL A 91 4.74 -0.75 -12.64
C VAL A 91 4.92 0.52 -11.84
N TYR A 92 4.20 0.64 -10.73
CA TYR A 92 4.20 1.85 -9.92
C TYR A 92 4.45 1.51 -8.46
N ASN A 93 5.17 2.41 -7.78
CA ASN A 93 5.20 2.42 -6.33
C ASN A 93 3.94 3.14 -5.84
N SER A 94 2.99 2.39 -5.32
CA SER A 94 1.64 2.87 -5.05
C SER A 94 1.27 2.72 -3.60
N ALA A 95 0.29 3.49 -3.14
CA ALA A 95 -0.40 3.28 -1.88
C ALA A 95 -1.88 3.09 -2.15
N VAL A 96 -2.47 2.04 -1.58
CA VAL A 96 -3.90 1.78 -1.64
C VAL A 96 -4.58 2.27 -0.38
N ILE A 97 -5.84 2.66 -0.53
CA ILE A 97 -6.73 3.06 0.55
C ILE A 97 -7.88 2.07 0.58
N THR A 98 -8.03 1.37 1.70
CA THR A 98 -9.16 0.46 1.98
C THR A 98 -9.90 0.91 3.23
N GLY A 99 -11.16 0.54 3.34
CA GLY A 99 -11.99 0.85 4.50
C GLY A 99 -13.05 -0.19 4.78
N PRO A 100 -13.95 0.07 5.73
CA PRO A 100 -14.96 -0.89 6.17
C PRO A 100 -15.93 -1.32 5.06
N ASN A 101 -16.05 -0.50 4.00
CA ASN A 101 -16.95 -0.77 2.87
C ASN A 101 -16.23 -1.35 1.65
N GLY A 102 -14.89 -1.50 1.67
CA GLY A 102 -14.13 -1.99 0.52
C GLY A 102 -12.92 -1.13 0.16
N TYR A 103 -12.46 -1.31 -1.08
CA TYR A 103 -11.45 -0.46 -1.70
C TYR A 103 -12.00 0.95 -1.96
N ILE A 104 -11.19 1.97 -1.68
CA ILE A 104 -11.56 3.40 -1.80
C ILE A 104 -10.78 4.07 -2.93
N GLY A 105 -9.50 3.77 -3.07
CA GLY A 105 -8.66 4.39 -4.08
C GLY A 105 -7.18 4.05 -3.95
N LYS A 106 -6.37 4.71 -4.79
CA LYS A 106 -4.92 4.58 -4.79
C LYS A 106 -4.23 5.91 -5.12
N TYR A 107 -2.98 6.01 -4.71
CA TYR A 107 -2.01 7.02 -5.08
C TYR A 107 -0.80 6.32 -5.71
N ARG A 108 -0.21 6.91 -6.76
CA ARG A 108 1.05 6.45 -7.37
C ARG A 108 2.13 7.49 -7.07
N LYS A 109 3.28 7.07 -6.54
CA LYS A 109 4.39 7.93 -6.14
C LYS A 109 4.86 8.80 -7.31
N ILE A 110 4.77 10.11 -7.16
CA ILE A 110 5.11 11.07 -8.22
C ILE A 110 6.64 11.24 -8.32
N HIS A 111 7.31 11.44 -7.19
CA HIS A 111 8.75 11.68 -7.15
C HIS A 111 9.50 10.40 -6.79
N LEU A 112 9.99 9.70 -7.81
CA LEU A 112 10.78 8.48 -7.61
C LEU A 112 12.16 8.81 -7.02
N PHE A 113 12.56 8.03 -6.01
CA PHE A 113 13.82 8.21 -5.30
C PHE A 113 14.92 7.32 -5.91
N ASP A 114 16.06 7.92 -6.24
CA ASP A 114 17.29 7.22 -6.64
C ASP A 114 17.06 6.03 -7.60
N THR A 115 17.31 4.80 -7.13
CA THR A 115 17.22 3.55 -7.90
C THR A 115 15.79 3.16 -8.29
N GLU A 116 14.77 3.75 -7.68
CA GLU A 116 13.36 3.55 -8.07
C GLU A 116 13.13 3.94 -9.53
N LYS A 117 13.87 4.92 -10.06
CA LYS A 117 13.76 5.37 -11.46
C LYS A 117 14.10 4.27 -12.47
N ALA A 118 14.87 3.27 -12.06
CA ALA A 118 15.18 2.10 -12.89
C ALA A 118 14.18 0.93 -12.69
N CYS A 119 13.32 1.03 -11.68
CA CYS A 119 12.42 -0.04 -11.23
C CYS A 119 10.94 0.27 -11.49
N PHE A 120 10.52 1.51 -11.30
CA PHE A 120 9.14 1.97 -11.36
C PHE A 120 8.95 3.07 -12.40
N ASP A 121 7.73 3.16 -12.93
CA ASP A 121 7.25 4.28 -13.71
C ASP A 121 6.77 5.41 -12.77
N PRO A 122 7.00 6.70 -13.11
CA PRO A 122 6.49 7.82 -12.31
C PRO A 122 4.97 7.81 -12.22
N GLY A 123 4.44 8.18 -11.05
CA GLY A 123 3.00 8.25 -10.83
C GLY A 123 2.31 9.20 -11.80
N ASN A 124 1.20 8.74 -12.38
CA ASN A 124 0.47 9.42 -13.46
C ASN A 124 -1.00 9.69 -13.13
N LEU A 125 -1.38 9.62 -11.86
CA LEU A 125 -2.74 9.92 -11.40
C LEU A 125 -2.82 11.34 -10.83
N PRO A 126 -3.96 12.02 -10.94
CA PRO A 126 -4.15 13.30 -10.27
C PRO A 126 -4.02 13.13 -8.75
N LEU A 127 -3.45 14.13 -8.08
CA LEU A 127 -3.44 14.18 -6.62
C LEU A 127 -4.89 14.22 -6.11
N LYS A 128 -5.20 13.29 -5.20
CA LYS A 128 -6.52 13.16 -4.59
C LYS A 128 -6.42 13.30 -3.08
N VAL A 129 -7.50 13.80 -2.50
CA VAL A 129 -7.75 13.81 -1.07
C VAL A 129 -8.94 12.91 -0.82
N PHE A 130 -8.82 12.01 0.15
CA PHE A 130 -9.83 11.02 0.48
C PHE A 130 -10.60 11.46 1.72
N ASP A 131 -11.89 11.14 1.78
CA ASP A 131 -12.69 11.31 2.99
C ASP A 131 -12.61 10.03 3.83
N ILE A 132 -11.94 10.10 4.98
CA ILE A 132 -11.63 8.97 5.84
C ILE A 132 -12.07 9.31 7.26
N ALA A 133 -13.06 8.59 7.78
CA ALA A 133 -13.62 8.81 9.12
C ALA A 133 -13.95 10.29 9.43
N GLY A 134 -14.47 11.02 8.44
CA GLY A 134 -14.83 12.44 8.57
C GLY A 134 -13.64 13.42 8.46
N ALA A 135 -12.45 12.93 8.12
CA ALA A 135 -11.26 13.75 7.88
C ALA A 135 -10.85 13.72 6.40
N LYS A 136 -10.33 14.85 5.91
CA LYS A 136 -9.69 14.95 4.59
C LYS A 136 -8.24 14.48 4.69
N VAL A 137 -7.91 13.36 4.02
CA VAL A 137 -6.60 12.71 4.09
C VAL A 137 -5.92 12.73 2.72
N GLY A 138 -4.77 13.39 2.64
CA GLY A 138 -3.87 13.31 1.49
C GLY A 138 -2.91 12.12 1.63
N VAL A 139 -2.43 11.60 0.49
CA VAL A 139 -1.48 10.49 0.45
C VAL A 139 -0.27 10.88 -0.37
N MET A 140 0.92 10.70 0.22
CA MET A 140 2.21 10.76 -0.43
C MET A 140 3.08 9.61 0.10
N ILE A 141 4.14 9.25 -0.62
CA ILE A 141 4.99 8.10 -0.29
C ILE A 141 6.43 8.59 -0.27
N CYS A 142 7.09 8.53 0.89
CA CYS A 142 8.52 8.79 1.03
C CYS A 142 8.95 10.14 0.43
N PHE A 143 9.71 10.15 -0.68
CA PHE A 143 10.17 11.34 -1.40
C PHE A 143 9.06 12.00 -2.23
#